data_AF-A0A4Q4NK36-F1
#
_entry.id   AF-A0A4Q4NK36-F1
#
_cell.length_a   1.000
_cell.length_b   1.000
_cell.length_c   1.000
_cell.angle_alpha   90.00
_cell.angle_beta   90.00
_cell.angle_gamma   90.00
#
_symmetry.space_group_name_H-M   'P 1'
#
loop_
_entity.id
_entity.type
_entity.pdbx_description
1 polymer ?
#
loop_
_entity_poly.entity_id
_entity_poly.type
_entity_poly.pdbx_seq_one_letter_code
_entity_poly.pdbx_strand_id
1 'polypeptide(L)'
;MLHVSRQYPHAHYTSREKPEVPDYKAGNLNNGLKFSAKLTDFPSPFVAGLDVDMIVQPNWLRAMMPHLLNDPKMGMACPPQYFWNIPLDDPVRQDLDYFYAMTELIHDGLGAGDCVGSGYLARREAIEDIGGFPTYSISEDTACSSMLLGKGCVQGNTLSRYLAIKADRFEINFRLWGPTVPFCNARQRLAGYVFGAGSVVNSALNWLGYIGLPLALLAGYPFVVYYERWQLAWLLRLVCIWIFADTAHKMSLALFVGYRDAMRWDQADVWLIPYYTLSLVRGMVLPTRFGGTKPGFTPSGSLSLEIKERGPRPSGFFSRLRAILFQQMVWIHVCFILACILGVVLNIVRCFDPADQISTAYSAAEVVLSGHDRWVFLLTRIGWPPVWWLGQLASCWIPVHYLIWPPNEVTADEALQLDEKRGVRYPKEEYSRPQRTNMGRPTDHVTAIVFVYSVVCFAGSFYV
;
A
#
# COMPACT_ATOMS: atom_id res chain seq x y z
N MET A 1 -1.87 -25.26 30.56
CA MET A 1 -3.26 -24.77 30.72
C MET A 1 -3.65 -24.58 32.19
N LEU A 2 -3.66 -25.62 33.03
CA LEU A 2 -4.20 -25.57 34.42
C LEU A 2 -3.79 -24.38 35.31
N HIS A 3 -2.61 -23.78 35.11
CA HIS A 3 -2.20 -22.55 35.81
C HIS A 3 -2.96 -21.31 35.30
N VAL A 4 -3.00 -21.12 33.98
CA VAL A 4 -3.70 -20.01 33.30
C VAL A 4 -5.19 -20.03 33.63
N SER A 5 -5.85 -21.20 33.59
CA SER A 5 -7.28 -21.33 33.91
C SER A 5 -7.62 -21.12 35.39
N ARG A 6 -6.64 -21.16 36.30
CA ARG A 6 -6.81 -20.78 37.71
C ARG A 6 -6.68 -19.27 37.93
N GLN A 7 -5.85 -18.60 37.14
CA GLN A 7 -5.65 -17.14 37.22
C GLN A 7 -6.70 -16.36 36.41
N TYR A 8 -7.16 -16.92 35.29
CA TYR A 8 -8.09 -16.32 34.35
C TYR A 8 -9.27 -17.27 34.11
N PRO A 9 -10.31 -17.26 34.97
CA PRO A 9 -11.40 -18.25 34.91
C PRO A 9 -12.27 -18.15 33.65
N HIS A 10 -12.21 -17.03 32.92
CA HIS A 10 -12.88 -16.81 31.64
C HIS A 10 -11.97 -17.06 30.41
N ALA A 11 -10.72 -17.50 30.62
CA ALA A 11 -9.80 -17.82 29.54
C ALA A 11 -9.93 -19.31 29.16
N HIS A 12 -10.67 -19.58 28.08
CA HIS A 12 -10.90 -20.93 27.57
C HIS A 12 -9.99 -21.21 26.36
N TYR A 13 -9.48 -22.44 26.26
CA TYR A 13 -8.72 -22.91 25.10
C TYR A 13 -9.57 -23.86 24.27
N THR A 14 -9.48 -23.76 22.95
CA THR A 14 -10.06 -24.72 22.01
C THR A 14 -9.13 -24.94 20.83
N SER A 15 -9.17 -26.13 20.26
CA SER A 15 -8.47 -26.52 19.03
C SER A 15 -9.39 -27.39 18.19
N ARG A 16 -9.08 -27.51 16.90
CA ARG A 16 -9.83 -28.31 15.93
C ARG A 16 -8.91 -29.25 15.18
N GLU A 17 -9.47 -30.30 14.61
CA GLU A 17 -8.79 -31.10 13.60
C GLU A 17 -8.54 -30.25 12.33
N LYS A 18 -7.43 -30.50 11.65
CA LYS A 18 -7.07 -29.76 10.43
C LYS A 18 -7.84 -30.36 9.25
N PRO A 19 -8.65 -29.57 8.51
CA PRO A 19 -9.34 -30.07 7.31
C PRO A 19 -8.36 -30.38 6.17
N GLU A 20 -8.82 -31.22 5.25
CA GLU A 20 -8.10 -31.60 4.03
C GLU A 20 -7.82 -30.38 3.13
N VAL A 21 -8.81 -29.51 2.94
CA VAL A 21 -8.68 -28.21 2.28
C VAL A 21 -8.37 -27.14 3.35
N PRO A 22 -7.23 -26.44 3.29
CA PRO A 22 -6.89 -25.40 4.27
C PRO A 22 -7.84 -24.19 4.23
N ASP A 23 -8.40 -23.88 5.39
CA ASP A 23 -9.32 -22.76 5.70
C ASP A 23 -8.74 -21.78 6.74
N TYR A 24 -7.43 -21.89 7.00
CA TYR A 24 -6.57 -20.92 7.70
C TYR A 24 -7.20 -20.31 8.98
N LYS A 25 -7.25 -18.96 9.07
CA LYS A 25 -7.73 -18.20 10.21
C LYS A 25 -9.26 -18.26 10.31
N ALA A 26 -9.99 -18.19 9.19
CA ALA A 26 -11.44 -18.37 9.13
C ALA A 26 -11.94 -19.64 9.85
N GLY A 27 -11.31 -20.79 9.58
CA GLY A 27 -11.65 -22.05 10.22
C GLY A 27 -11.40 -22.05 11.74
N ASN A 28 -10.35 -21.36 12.19
CA ASN A 28 -10.06 -21.19 13.63
C ASN A 28 -11.11 -20.28 14.29
N LEU A 29 -11.45 -19.16 13.66
CA LEU A 29 -12.49 -18.24 14.13
C LEU A 29 -13.86 -18.93 14.19
N ASN A 30 -14.22 -19.72 13.16
CA ASN A 30 -15.46 -20.49 13.13
C ASN A 30 -15.51 -21.58 14.22
N ASN A 31 -14.38 -22.22 14.54
CA ASN A 31 -14.32 -23.13 15.68
C ASN A 31 -14.50 -22.37 17.02
N GLY A 32 -13.85 -21.21 17.19
CA GLY A 32 -14.05 -20.33 18.35
C GLY A 32 -15.49 -19.83 18.49
N LEU A 33 -16.15 -19.49 17.39
CA LEU A 33 -17.54 -19.05 17.35
C LEU A 33 -18.51 -20.16 17.81
N LYS A 34 -18.30 -21.40 17.32
CA LYS A 34 -19.08 -22.59 17.68
C LYS A 34 -18.76 -23.14 19.08
N PHE A 35 -17.54 -22.92 19.57
CA PHE A 35 -17.11 -23.31 20.91
C PHE A 35 -17.63 -22.34 21.97
N SER A 36 -17.50 -21.02 21.74
CA SER A 36 -18.01 -19.98 22.65
C SER A 36 -19.52 -20.05 22.84
N ALA A 37 -20.28 -20.45 21.82
CA ALA A 37 -21.72 -20.71 21.91
C ALA A 37 -22.11 -21.88 22.82
N LYS A 38 -21.14 -22.67 23.33
CA LYS A 38 -21.36 -23.81 24.24
C LYS A 38 -20.85 -23.56 25.67
N LEU A 39 -20.31 -22.38 25.96
CA LEU A 39 -19.78 -22.03 27.29
C LEU A 39 -20.88 -21.58 28.27
N THR A 40 -22.03 -21.17 27.75
CA THR A 40 -23.13 -20.54 28.49
C THR A 40 -24.45 -20.79 27.77
N ASP A 41 -25.55 -20.99 28.50
CA ASP A 41 -26.89 -21.21 27.92
C ASP A 41 -27.37 -20.03 27.04
N PHE A 42 -26.83 -18.83 27.30
CA PHE A 42 -27.06 -17.62 26.51
C PHE A 42 -25.73 -17.13 25.90
N PRO A 43 -25.40 -17.50 24.65
CA PRO A 43 -24.20 -17.04 23.97
C PRO A 43 -24.11 -15.51 23.89
N SER A 44 -22.89 -14.96 24.02
CA SER A 44 -22.68 -13.51 23.86
C SER A 44 -23.18 -13.04 22.49
N PRO A 45 -24.05 -12.00 22.42
CA PRO A 45 -24.57 -11.46 21.16
C PRO A 45 -23.51 -10.67 20.37
N PHE A 46 -22.36 -10.37 20.99
CA PHE A 46 -21.21 -9.76 20.33
C PHE A 46 -19.99 -10.69 20.40
N VAL A 47 -19.19 -10.68 19.33
CA VAL A 47 -17.94 -11.44 19.19
C VAL A 47 -16.84 -10.50 18.70
N ALA A 48 -15.60 -10.74 19.14
CA ALA A 48 -14.45 -9.91 18.79
C ALA A 48 -13.29 -10.76 18.28
N GLY A 49 -12.54 -10.24 17.31
CA GLY A 49 -11.33 -10.86 16.80
C GLY A 49 -10.08 -10.12 17.28
N LEU A 50 -9.06 -10.88 17.71
CA LEU A 50 -7.75 -10.35 18.10
C LEU A 50 -6.66 -11.29 17.56
N ASP A 51 -5.75 -10.73 16.78
CA ASP A 51 -4.49 -11.40 16.41
C ASP A 51 -3.49 -11.34 17.58
N VAL A 52 -2.59 -12.34 17.64
CA VAL A 52 -1.75 -12.64 18.81
C VAL A 52 -0.64 -11.62 19.09
N ASP A 53 -0.33 -10.77 18.10
CA ASP A 53 0.67 -9.69 18.14
C ASP A 53 0.09 -8.32 18.56
N MET A 54 -1.23 -8.24 18.80
CA MET A 54 -1.94 -6.97 18.99
C MET A 54 -2.15 -6.62 20.48
N ILE A 55 -1.64 -5.46 20.90
CA ILE A 55 -1.72 -4.97 22.28
C ILE A 55 -3.00 -4.14 22.46
N VAL A 56 -3.97 -4.70 23.19
CA VAL A 56 -5.31 -4.12 23.36
C VAL A 56 -5.35 -3.06 24.46
N GLN A 57 -5.74 -1.84 24.10
CA GLN A 57 -5.91 -0.72 25.03
C GLN A 57 -7.05 -0.98 26.05
N PRO A 58 -6.90 -0.59 27.34
CA PRO A 58 -7.89 -0.92 28.39
C PRO A 58 -9.31 -0.36 28.19
N ASN A 59 -9.49 0.58 27.26
CA ASN A 59 -10.78 1.18 26.89
C ASN A 59 -11.37 0.62 25.57
N TRP A 60 -10.70 -0.29 24.87
CA TRP A 60 -11.08 -0.78 23.53
C TRP A 60 -12.57 -1.14 23.41
N LEU A 61 -13.10 -2.04 24.26
CA LEU A 61 -14.52 -2.41 24.21
C LEU A 61 -15.47 -1.23 24.51
N ARG A 62 -15.04 -0.25 25.31
CA ARG A 62 -15.83 0.97 25.59
C ARG A 62 -15.81 1.95 24.41
N ALA A 63 -14.78 1.92 23.57
CA ALA A 63 -14.73 2.69 22.33
C ALA A 63 -15.55 2.02 21.22
N MET A 64 -15.45 0.68 21.06
CA MET A 64 -16.10 -0.03 19.96
C MET A 64 -17.59 -0.33 20.19
N MET A 65 -17.99 -0.72 21.40
CA MET A 65 -19.37 -1.16 21.68
C MET A 65 -20.45 -0.10 21.36
N PRO A 66 -20.27 1.21 21.63
CA PRO A 66 -21.26 2.23 21.29
C PRO A 66 -21.66 2.26 19.80
N HIS A 67 -20.74 2.01 18.88
CA HIS A 67 -21.05 1.98 17.44
C HIS A 67 -22.07 0.87 17.10
N LEU A 68 -21.93 -0.29 17.76
CA LEU A 68 -22.85 -1.43 17.59
C LEU A 68 -24.17 -1.22 18.33
N LEU A 69 -24.15 -0.61 19.51
CA LEU A 69 -25.37 -0.36 20.28
C LEU A 69 -26.25 0.75 19.70
N ASN A 70 -25.65 1.77 19.07
CA ASN A 70 -26.37 2.93 18.53
C ASN A 70 -27.08 2.66 17.19
N ASP A 71 -26.57 1.74 16.37
CA ASP A 71 -27.22 1.34 15.11
C ASP A 71 -27.52 -0.17 15.10
N PRO A 72 -28.80 -0.60 15.05
CA PRO A 72 -29.16 -2.01 14.95
C PRO A 72 -28.67 -2.68 13.65
N LYS A 73 -28.40 -1.90 12.59
CA LYS A 73 -27.85 -2.41 11.32
C LYS A 73 -26.33 -2.54 11.33
N MET A 74 -25.65 -2.04 12.36
CA MET A 74 -24.20 -2.18 12.50
C MET A 74 -23.84 -3.66 12.69
N GLY A 75 -23.35 -4.32 11.64
CA GLY A 75 -22.96 -5.72 11.70
C GLY A 75 -21.59 -5.90 12.35
N MET A 76 -20.67 -4.96 12.10
CA MET A 76 -19.28 -4.99 12.56
C MET A 76 -18.70 -3.57 12.62
N ALA A 77 -17.83 -3.33 13.60
CA ALA A 77 -17.02 -2.13 13.73
C ALA A 77 -15.54 -2.50 13.97
N CYS A 78 -14.62 -1.82 13.30
CA CYS A 78 -13.18 -2.15 13.23
C CYS A 78 -12.32 -0.95 13.69
N PRO A 79 -11.31 -1.10 14.58
CA PRO A 79 -10.43 -0.02 15.07
C PRO A 79 -9.08 0.09 14.32
N PRO A 80 -8.32 1.19 14.49
CA PRO A 80 -7.02 1.34 13.84
C PRO A 80 -5.94 0.52 14.54
N GLN A 81 -5.13 -0.19 13.74
CA GLN A 81 -4.02 -1.03 14.20
C GLN A 81 -2.69 -0.29 13.99
N TYR A 82 -2.21 0.41 15.01
CA TYR A 82 -0.90 1.07 14.99
C TYR A 82 0.21 0.11 15.44
N PHE A 83 1.40 0.22 14.84
CA PHE A 83 2.56 -0.60 15.18
C PHE A 83 3.58 0.22 15.98
N TRP A 84 4.07 -0.34 17.08
CA TRP A 84 5.02 0.32 17.99
C TRP A 84 6.49 0.10 17.59
N ASN A 85 6.77 -0.86 16.69
CA ASN A 85 8.11 -1.23 16.24
C ASN A 85 8.52 -0.54 14.91
N ILE A 86 7.87 0.59 14.58
CA ILE A 86 8.15 1.35 13.37
C ILE A 86 9.46 2.13 13.54
N PRO A 87 10.48 1.91 12.68
CA PRO A 87 11.75 2.61 12.81
C PRO A 87 11.64 4.11 12.48
N LEU A 88 12.54 4.90 13.06
CA LEU A 88 12.70 6.33 12.75
C LEU A 88 12.84 6.55 11.24
N ASP A 89 12.03 7.48 10.72
CA ASP A 89 11.94 7.81 9.31
C ASP A 89 11.65 6.61 8.37
N ASP A 90 10.88 5.63 8.87
CA ASP A 90 10.41 4.41 8.22
C ASP A 90 10.64 4.36 6.68
N PRO A 91 11.75 3.73 6.24
CA PRO A 91 12.18 3.84 4.86
C PRO A 91 11.26 3.08 3.90
N VAL A 92 10.71 1.95 4.35
CA VAL A 92 9.88 1.04 3.55
C VAL A 92 8.39 1.16 3.88
N ARG A 93 8.01 2.12 4.74
CA ARG A 93 6.61 2.53 4.97
C ARG A 93 5.76 1.34 5.47
N GLN A 94 6.21 0.76 6.58
CA GLN A 94 5.45 -0.20 7.38
C GLN A 94 4.29 0.49 8.12
N ASP A 95 4.43 1.79 8.39
CA ASP A 95 3.33 2.63 8.84
C ASP A 95 2.13 2.58 7.88
N LEU A 96 0.96 2.79 8.48
CA LEU A 96 -0.35 2.78 7.82
C LEU A 96 -1.12 4.08 8.07
N ASP A 97 -0.49 5.10 8.65
CA ASP A 97 -1.17 6.28 9.18
C ASP A 97 -1.96 7.02 8.08
N TYR A 98 -1.44 7.11 6.86
CA TYR A 98 -2.19 7.61 5.71
C TYR A 98 -3.33 6.67 5.28
N PHE A 99 -3.10 5.35 5.33
CA PHE A 99 -4.12 4.38 4.96
C PHE A 99 -5.36 4.57 5.84
N TYR A 100 -5.11 4.67 7.15
CA TYR A 100 -6.09 5.01 8.15
C TYR A 100 -6.68 6.39 7.86
N ALA A 101 -5.92 7.46 8.08
CA ALA A 101 -6.46 8.82 8.12
C ALA A 101 -7.13 9.30 6.82
N MET A 102 -6.77 8.73 5.65
CA MET A 102 -7.39 9.06 4.36
C MET A 102 -8.26 7.95 3.78
N THR A 103 -7.66 6.82 3.40
CA THR A 103 -8.34 5.84 2.54
C THR A 103 -9.57 5.24 3.23
N GLU A 104 -9.46 4.94 4.52
CA GLU A 104 -10.57 4.39 5.30
C GLU A 104 -11.72 5.36 5.51
N LEU A 105 -11.40 6.60 5.85
CA LEU A 105 -12.43 7.62 6.07
C LEU A 105 -13.23 7.88 4.77
N ILE A 106 -12.60 7.69 3.61
CA ILE A 106 -13.26 7.71 2.31
C ILE A 106 -14.15 6.45 2.12
N HIS A 107 -13.70 5.25 2.49
CA HIS A 107 -14.49 4.01 2.36
C HIS A 107 -15.70 3.98 3.32
N ASP A 108 -15.50 4.34 4.58
CA ASP A 108 -16.56 4.50 5.59
C ASP A 108 -17.55 5.59 5.16
N GLY A 109 -17.03 6.75 4.73
CA GLY A 109 -17.83 7.85 4.17
C GLY A 109 -18.62 7.48 2.90
N LEU A 110 -18.23 6.42 2.18
CA LEU A 110 -18.95 5.82 1.05
C LEU A 110 -19.95 4.72 1.47
N GLY A 111 -19.93 4.31 2.75
CA GLY A 111 -20.71 3.22 3.33
C GLY A 111 -20.16 1.82 3.00
N ALA A 112 -18.86 1.72 2.71
CA ALA A 112 -18.22 0.54 2.12
C ALA A 112 -16.90 0.14 2.80
N GLY A 113 -16.73 0.46 4.10
CA GLY A 113 -15.58 0.08 4.92
C GLY A 113 -15.37 -1.44 5.02
N ASP A 114 -14.11 -1.86 5.16
CA ASP A 114 -13.69 -3.27 5.14
C ASP A 114 -13.17 -3.75 6.51
N CYS A 115 -13.31 -5.05 6.79
CA CYS A 115 -12.70 -5.68 7.97
C CYS A 115 -11.40 -6.41 7.59
N VAL A 116 -10.45 -6.43 8.52
CA VAL A 116 -9.03 -6.20 8.21
C VAL A 116 -8.07 -6.69 9.31
N GLY A 117 -8.49 -7.72 10.04
CA GLY A 117 -7.60 -8.61 10.80
C GLY A 117 -7.95 -8.70 12.26
N SER A 118 -7.80 -7.59 12.98
CA SER A 118 -7.78 -7.56 14.45
C SER A 118 -8.51 -6.36 15.04
N GLY A 119 -8.90 -6.47 16.31
CA GLY A 119 -9.58 -5.44 17.10
C GLY A 119 -11.05 -5.25 16.76
N TYR A 120 -11.58 -5.90 15.72
CA TYR A 120 -12.98 -5.76 15.34
C TYR A 120 -13.92 -6.34 16.39
N LEU A 121 -15.13 -5.77 16.46
CA LEU A 121 -16.26 -6.23 17.28
C LEU A 121 -17.47 -6.34 16.36
N ALA A 122 -18.18 -7.47 16.41
CA ALA A 122 -19.27 -7.81 15.49
C ALA A 122 -20.47 -8.42 16.20
N ARG A 123 -21.66 -8.31 15.60
CA ARG A 123 -22.85 -9.03 16.04
C ARG A 123 -22.71 -10.52 15.71
N ARG A 124 -22.87 -11.40 16.71
CA ARG A 124 -22.87 -12.86 16.53
C ARG A 124 -23.86 -13.27 15.44
N GLU A 125 -25.09 -12.80 15.58
CA GLU A 125 -26.19 -13.02 14.65
C GLU A 125 -25.78 -12.73 13.21
N ALA A 126 -25.24 -11.54 12.92
CA ALA A 126 -24.83 -11.14 11.57
C ALA A 126 -23.69 -12.01 10.98
N ILE A 127 -22.77 -12.51 11.82
CA ILE A 127 -21.73 -13.47 11.40
C ILE A 127 -22.33 -14.85 11.12
N GLU A 128 -23.25 -15.31 11.96
CA GLU A 128 -23.92 -16.61 11.78
C GLU A 128 -24.85 -16.59 10.56
N ASP A 129 -25.47 -15.44 10.27
CA ASP A 129 -26.36 -15.19 9.13
C ASP A 129 -25.66 -15.26 7.76
N ILE A 130 -24.36 -14.94 7.69
CA ILE A 130 -23.52 -15.13 6.49
C ILE A 130 -22.90 -16.55 6.41
N GLY A 131 -23.18 -17.43 7.37
CA GLY A 131 -22.64 -18.79 7.46
C GLY A 131 -21.33 -18.92 8.25
N GLY A 132 -20.90 -17.86 8.94
CA GLY A 132 -19.63 -17.77 9.66
C GLY A 132 -18.57 -16.94 8.90
N PHE A 133 -17.33 -16.99 9.40
CA PHE A 133 -16.19 -16.36 8.73
C PHE A 133 -15.88 -17.10 7.41
N PRO A 134 -15.73 -16.41 6.26
CA PRO A 134 -15.57 -17.05 4.95
C PRO A 134 -14.31 -17.92 4.82
N THR A 135 -14.49 -19.24 4.78
CA THR A 135 -13.39 -20.23 4.71
C THR A 135 -12.78 -20.41 3.32
N TYR A 136 -13.39 -19.85 2.28
CA TYR A 136 -12.84 -19.87 0.92
C TYR A 136 -11.78 -18.78 0.70
N SER A 137 -11.78 -17.74 1.53
CA SER A 137 -11.00 -16.51 1.36
C SER A 137 -9.68 -16.56 2.13
N ILE A 138 -8.69 -15.83 1.62
CA ILE A 138 -7.38 -15.62 2.26
C ILE A 138 -7.37 -14.38 3.16
N SER A 139 -8.21 -13.39 2.85
CA SER A 139 -8.53 -12.25 3.71
C SER A 139 -9.94 -12.43 4.25
N GLU A 140 -10.12 -13.39 5.17
CA GLU A 140 -11.46 -13.80 5.62
C GLU A 140 -12.23 -12.64 6.26
N ASP A 141 -11.48 -11.69 6.79
CA ASP A 141 -11.93 -10.42 7.35
C ASP A 141 -12.60 -9.52 6.29
N THR A 142 -11.95 -9.31 5.14
CA THR A 142 -12.46 -8.48 4.04
C THR A 142 -13.60 -9.20 3.30
N ALA A 143 -13.53 -10.53 3.20
CA ALA A 143 -14.64 -11.32 2.69
C ALA A 143 -15.85 -11.25 3.65
N CYS A 144 -15.62 -11.30 4.97
CA CYS A 144 -16.66 -11.18 5.98
C CYS A 144 -17.38 -9.84 5.91
N SER A 145 -16.66 -8.70 5.93
CA SER A 145 -17.28 -7.38 5.76
C SER A 145 -18.03 -7.26 4.42
N SER A 146 -17.44 -7.76 3.32
CA SER A 146 -18.11 -7.79 2.01
C SER A 146 -19.47 -8.52 2.05
N MET A 147 -19.56 -9.65 2.76
CA MET A 147 -20.80 -10.42 2.91
C MET A 147 -21.78 -9.75 3.88
N LEU A 148 -21.30 -9.05 4.90
CA LEU A 148 -22.14 -8.23 5.80
C LEU A 148 -22.78 -7.03 5.06
N LEU A 149 -22.03 -6.29 4.23
CA LEU A 149 -22.61 -5.30 3.30
C LEU A 149 -23.65 -5.95 2.40
N GLY A 150 -23.36 -7.15 1.89
CA GLY A 150 -24.24 -7.92 1.04
C GLY A 150 -25.57 -8.30 1.68
N LYS A 151 -25.58 -8.56 2.99
CA LYS A 151 -26.76 -8.76 3.84
C LYS A 151 -27.51 -7.46 4.18
N GLY A 152 -26.99 -6.29 3.81
CA GLY A 152 -27.57 -4.99 4.15
C GLY A 152 -27.20 -4.49 5.55
N CYS A 153 -26.20 -5.11 6.20
CA CYS A 153 -25.60 -4.54 7.40
C CYS A 153 -24.76 -3.33 7.02
N VAL A 154 -24.79 -2.30 7.86
CA VAL A 154 -23.78 -1.24 7.88
C VAL A 154 -22.51 -1.83 8.49
N GLN A 155 -21.35 -1.41 8.00
CA GLN A 155 -20.13 -1.40 8.82
C GLN A 155 -19.74 0.05 9.05
N GLY A 156 -19.27 0.34 10.25
CA GLY A 156 -18.74 1.62 10.67
C GLY A 156 -17.28 1.41 11.04
N ASN A 157 -16.38 1.87 10.18
CA ASN A 157 -14.96 1.70 10.37
C ASN A 157 -14.40 2.86 11.19
N THR A 158 -13.89 2.53 12.37
CA THR A 158 -12.70 3.21 12.88
C THR A 158 -11.43 2.60 12.25
N LEU A 159 -11.33 2.62 10.91
CA LEU A 159 -10.11 2.53 10.10
C LEU A 159 -9.27 1.19 10.07
N SER A 160 -9.20 0.39 8.96
CA SER A 160 -8.04 -0.43 8.40
C SER A 160 -8.45 -1.18 7.09
N ARG A 161 -7.67 -1.80 6.15
CA ARG A 161 -6.24 -1.99 5.76
C ARG A 161 -6.16 -2.64 4.33
N TYR A 162 -5.66 -1.95 3.28
CA TYR A 162 -5.95 -2.28 1.86
C TYR A 162 -5.43 -3.57 1.15
N LEU A 163 -4.38 -4.24 1.62
CA LEU A 163 -3.45 -4.89 0.66
C LEU A 163 -3.71 -6.35 0.29
N ALA A 164 -4.45 -7.13 1.09
CA ALA A 164 -4.82 -8.50 0.73
C ALA A 164 -5.97 -8.56 -0.32
N ILE A 165 -6.75 -7.49 -0.37
CA ILE A 165 -8.07 -7.32 -1.01
C ILE A 165 -8.13 -7.69 -2.51
N LYS A 166 -7.00 -7.73 -3.23
CA LYS A 166 -6.98 -7.82 -4.71
C LYS A 166 -7.42 -9.19 -5.26
N ALA A 167 -7.22 -10.29 -4.53
CA ALA A 167 -7.62 -11.62 -4.97
C ALA A 167 -9.12 -11.84 -4.73
N ASP A 168 -9.56 -11.71 -3.48
CA ASP A 168 -10.92 -12.02 -3.04
C ASP A 168 -11.98 -11.16 -3.75
N ARG A 169 -11.63 -9.93 -4.17
CA ARG A 169 -12.57 -9.07 -4.94
C ARG A 169 -13.00 -9.66 -6.28
N PHE A 170 -12.26 -10.56 -6.92
CA PHE A 170 -12.77 -11.26 -8.12
C PHE A 170 -13.88 -12.28 -7.76
N GLU A 171 -13.72 -13.01 -6.65
CA GLU A 171 -14.66 -14.05 -6.21
C GLU A 171 -16.02 -13.46 -5.79
N ILE A 172 -16.05 -12.18 -5.40
CA ILE A 172 -17.27 -11.40 -5.13
C ILE A 172 -17.64 -10.39 -6.24
N ASN A 173 -17.16 -10.59 -7.48
CA ASN A 173 -17.43 -9.75 -8.66
C ASN A 173 -17.24 -8.23 -8.42
N PHE A 174 -16.18 -7.83 -7.71
CA PHE A 174 -15.90 -6.46 -7.29
C PHE A 174 -17.04 -5.78 -6.48
N ARG A 175 -17.89 -6.56 -5.82
CA ARG A 175 -19.17 -6.15 -5.21
C ARG A 175 -20.20 -5.58 -6.20
N LEU A 176 -20.02 -5.72 -7.51
CA LEU A 176 -20.97 -5.23 -8.51
C LEU A 176 -22.26 -6.05 -8.57
N TRP A 177 -22.18 -7.38 -8.52
CA TRP A 177 -23.32 -8.29 -8.57
C TRP A 177 -23.03 -9.65 -7.93
N GLY A 178 -24.08 -10.42 -7.64
CA GLY A 178 -23.99 -11.80 -7.16
C GLY A 178 -24.82 -12.05 -5.89
N PRO A 179 -25.02 -13.33 -5.53
CA PRO A 179 -25.80 -13.73 -4.35
C PRO A 179 -25.13 -13.36 -3.02
N THR A 180 -23.85 -13.01 -3.03
CA THR A 180 -23.07 -12.52 -1.88
C THR A 180 -23.22 -11.02 -1.65
N VAL A 181 -23.75 -10.25 -2.61
CA VAL A 181 -23.93 -8.78 -2.52
C VAL A 181 -25.33 -8.27 -2.94
N PRO A 182 -26.45 -8.92 -2.55
CA PRO A 182 -27.79 -8.54 -3.02
C PRO A 182 -28.21 -7.14 -2.54
N PHE A 183 -27.98 -6.80 -1.27
CA PHE A 183 -28.47 -5.54 -0.68
C PHE A 183 -27.51 -4.34 -0.79
N CYS A 184 -26.32 -4.51 -1.38
CA CYS A 184 -25.39 -3.40 -1.64
C CYS A 184 -26.05 -2.33 -2.52
N ASN A 185 -26.00 -1.07 -2.10
CA ASN A 185 -26.54 0.07 -2.85
C ASN A 185 -25.59 0.54 -3.96
N ALA A 186 -26.05 1.38 -4.89
CA ALA A 186 -25.26 1.82 -6.05
C ALA A 186 -23.92 2.50 -5.69
N ARG A 187 -23.86 3.26 -4.58
CA ARG A 187 -22.64 3.92 -4.09
C ARG A 187 -21.63 2.91 -3.55
N GLN A 188 -22.11 1.90 -2.82
CA GLN A 188 -21.29 0.78 -2.33
C GLN A 188 -20.74 -0.09 -3.46
N ARG A 189 -21.56 -0.38 -4.49
CA ARG A 189 -21.13 -1.13 -5.69
C ARG A 189 -20.08 -0.36 -6.48
N LEU A 190 -20.28 0.95 -6.68
CA LEU A 190 -19.31 1.81 -7.35
C LEU A 190 -17.99 1.90 -6.58
N ALA A 191 -18.03 2.05 -5.26
CA ALA A 191 -16.84 2.01 -4.40
C ALA A 191 -16.11 0.66 -4.51
N GLY A 192 -16.84 -0.46 -4.38
CA GLY A 192 -16.30 -1.82 -4.53
C GLY A 192 -15.51 -2.00 -5.83
N TYR A 193 -16.07 -1.51 -6.94
CA TYR A 193 -15.48 -1.54 -8.27
C TYR A 193 -14.30 -0.58 -8.44
N VAL A 194 -14.47 0.72 -8.19
CA VAL A 194 -13.43 1.75 -8.40
C VAL A 194 -12.16 1.38 -7.63
N PHE A 195 -12.29 0.95 -6.39
CA PHE A 195 -11.14 0.59 -5.55
C PHE A 195 -10.52 -0.76 -5.93
N GLY A 196 -11.33 -1.74 -6.34
CA GLY A 196 -10.82 -3.04 -6.79
C GLY A 196 -10.16 -2.95 -8.18
N ALA A 197 -10.94 -2.61 -9.20
CA ALA A 197 -10.50 -2.55 -10.59
C ALA A 197 -9.47 -1.43 -10.83
N GLY A 198 -9.63 -0.26 -10.17
CA GLY A 198 -8.65 0.82 -10.21
C GLY A 198 -7.26 0.36 -9.73
N SER A 199 -7.19 -0.51 -8.74
CA SER A 199 -5.91 -1.06 -8.26
C SER A 199 -5.23 -2.03 -9.23
N VAL A 200 -5.98 -2.64 -10.15
CA VAL A 200 -5.47 -3.51 -11.22
C VAL A 200 -5.00 -2.66 -12.40
N VAL A 201 -5.83 -1.69 -12.82
CA VAL A 201 -5.50 -0.73 -13.89
C VAL A 201 -4.27 0.09 -13.51
N ASN A 202 -4.18 0.59 -12.26
CA ASN A 202 -3.03 1.36 -11.79
C ASN A 202 -1.73 0.54 -11.81
N SER A 203 -1.76 -0.72 -11.39
CA SER A 203 -0.56 -1.59 -11.48
C SER A 203 -0.15 -1.83 -12.94
N ALA A 204 -1.10 -2.15 -13.82
CA ALA A 204 -0.81 -2.41 -15.24
C ALA A 204 -0.27 -1.18 -15.99
N LEU A 205 -0.90 -0.01 -15.83
CA LEU A 205 -0.48 1.22 -16.52
C LEU A 205 0.87 1.74 -16.02
N ASN A 206 1.10 1.75 -14.71
CA ASN A 206 2.40 2.18 -14.19
C ASN A 206 3.53 1.18 -14.49
N TRP A 207 3.23 -0.11 -14.67
CA TRP A 207 4.21 -1.09 -15.16
C TRP A 207 4.64 -0.84 -16.61
N LEU A 208 3.71 -0.43 -17.48
CA LEU A 208 4.04 0.05 -18.83
C LEU A 208 4.92 1.31 -18.75
N GLY A 209 4.66 2.22 -17.81
CA GLY A 209 5.55 3.35 -17.52
C GLY A 209 6.95 2.90 -17.06
N TYR A 210 7.02 1.93 -16.14
CA TYR A 210 8.26 1.40 -15.56
C TYR A 210 9.20 0.78 -16.62
N ILE A 211 8.64 0.21 -17.69
CA ILE A 211 9.40 -0.31 -18.83
C ILE A 211 9.62 0.78 -19.90
N GLY A 212 8.59 1.53 -20.26
CA GLY A 212 8.62 2.49 -21.36
C GLY A 212 9.48 3.71 -21.09
N LEU A 213 9.56 4.18 -19.85
CA LEU A 213 10.33 5.36 -19.46
C LEU A 213 11.85 5.22 -19.67
N PRO A 214 12.54 4.18 -19.15
CA PRO A 214 13.95 3.97 -19.46
C PRO A 214 14.20 3.67 -20.94
N LEU A 215 13.28 2.98 -21.63
CA LEU A 215 13.41 2.73 -23.07
C LEU A 215 13.32 4.02 -23.90
N ALA A 216 12.38 4.92 -23.59
CA ALA A 216 12.26 6.21 -24.24
C ALA A 216 13.51 7.09 -24.05
N LEU A 217 14.05 7.12 -22.82
CA LEU A 217 15.32 7.79 -22.52
C LEU A 217 16.48 7.22 -23.35
N LEU A 218 16.70 5.90 -23.31
CA LEU A 218 17.77 5.25 -24.08
C LEU A 218 17.60 5.47 -25.59
N ALA A 219 16.37 5.40 -26.10
CA ALA A 219 16.04 5.65 -27.51
C ALA A 219 16.15 7.14 -27.93
N GLY A 220 16.16 8.08 -26.98
CA GLY A 220 16.12 9.52 -27.26
C GLY A 220 14.76 10.02 -27.76
N TYR A 221 13.70 9.26 -27.46
CA TYR A 221 12.33 9.57 -27.85
C TYR A 221 11.76 10.67 -26.91
N PRO A 222 11.13 11.72 -27.43
CA PRO A 222 10.60 12.80 -26.60
C PRO A 222 9.35 12.38 -25.80
N PHE A 223 9.22 12.87 -24.57
CA PHE A 223 8.02 12.66 -23.74
C PHE A 223 6.81 13.49 -24.20
N VAL A 224 7.01 14.43 -25.12
CA VAL A 224 5.98 15.24 -25.74
C VAL A 224 6.23 15.36 -27.24
N VAL A 225 5.20 15.10 -28.04
CA VAL A 225 5.22 15.31 -29.49
C VAL A 225 4.37 16.54 -29.81
N TYR A 226 4.91 17.43 -30.62
CA TYR A 226 4.29 18.68 -31.05
C TYR A 226 4.75 18.99 -32.48
N TYR A 227 3.97 19.78 -33.22
CA TYR A 227 4.31 20.23 -34.57
C TYR A 227 4.73 21.71 -34.58
N GLU A 228 4.07 22.55 -33.79
CA GLU A 228 4.31 24.00 -33.74
C GLU A 228 4.69 24.48 -32.34
N ARG A 229 5.47 25.58 -32.24
CA ARG A 229 5.95 26.10 -30.95
C ARG A 229 4.83 26.49 -29.98
N TRP A 230 3.70 27.04 -30.48
CA TRP A 230 2.54 27.33 -29.62
C TRP A 230 1.93 26.07 -29.00
N GLN A 231 1.99 24.92 -29.68
CA GLN A 231 1.50 23.64 -29.15
C GLN A 231 2.41 23.20 -28.00
N LEU A 232 3.74 23.28 -28.15
CA LEU A 232 4.69 23.02 -27.06
C LEU A 232 4.43 23.92 -25.85
N ALA A 233 4.26 25.23 -26.07
CA ALA A 233 3.98 26.18 -25.00
C ALA A 233 2.67 25.86 -24.25
N TRP A 234 1.59 25.52 -24.97
CA TRP A 234 0.33 25.12 -24.36
C TRP A 234 0.38 23.75 -23.67
N LEU A 235 1.07 22.75 -24.25
CA LEU A 235 1.29 21.46 -23.62
C LEU A 235 2.08 21.62 -22.30
N LEU A 236 3.08 22.50 -22.29
CA LEU A 236 3.87 22.83 -21.09
C LEU A 236 2.99 23.52 -20.03
N ARG A 237 2.15 24.47 -20.42
CA ARG A 237 1.19 25.12 -19.50
C ARG A 237 0.20 24.12 -18.92
N LEU A 238 -0.37 23.24 -19.75
CA LEU A 238 -1.37 22.25 -19.33
C LEU A 238 -0.78 21.21 -18.38
N VAL A 239 0.44 20.68 -18.65
CA VAL A 239 1.07 19.74 -17.72
C VAL A 239 1.47 20.41 -16.41
N CYS A 240 1.94 21.67 -16.43
CA CYS A 240 2.21 22.41 -15.19
C CYS A 240 0.93 22.72 -14.39
N ILE A 241 -0.18 23.09 -15.05
CA ILE A 241 -1.49 23.26 -14.38
C ILE A 241 -1.96 21.94 -13.74
N TRP A 242 -1.79 20.81 -14.42
CA TRP A 242 -2.06 19.49 -13.85
C TRP A 242 -1.17 19.19 -12.63
N ILE A 243 0.13 19.50 -12.68
CA ILE A 243 1.05 19.34 -11.54
C ILE A 243 0.67 20.25 -10.37
N PHE A 244 0.20 21.47 -10.63
CA PHE A 244 -0.29 22.37 -9.57
C PHE A 244 -1.56 21.81 -8.91
N ALA A 245 -2.47 21.20 -9.69
CA ALA A 245 -3.66 20.53 -9.17
C ALA A 245 -3.32 19.25 -8.37
N ASP A 246 -2.42 18.40 -8.87
CA ASP A 246 -1.91 17.21 -8.15
C ASP A 246 -1.22 17.62 -6.85
N THR A 247 -0.37 18.65 -6.89
CA THR A 247 0.32 19.17 -5.68
C THR A 247 -0.69 19.74 -4.69
N ALA A 248 -1.70 20.49 -5.13
CA ALA A 248 -2.76 21.00 -4.26
C ALA A 248 -3.60 19.87 -3.63
N HIS A 249 -3.91 18.82 -4.40
CA HIS A 249 -4.58 17.63 -3.89
C HIS A 249 -3.71 16.90 -2.85
N LYS A 250 -2.44 16.64 -3.16
CA LYS A 250 -1.46 16.05 -2.24
C LYS A 250 -1.27 16.88 -0.97
N MET A 251 -1.30 18.20 -1.07
CA MET A 251 -1.30 19.08 0.11
C MET A 251 -2.60 19.00 0.92
N SER A 252 -3.77 18.83 0.29
CA SER A 252 -5.02 18.62 1.04
C SER A 252 -5.04 17.30 1.82
N LEU A 253 -4.44 16.24 1.26
CA LEU A 253 -4.25 14.94 1.93
C LEU A 253 -3.23 15.07 3.07
N ALA A 254 -2.14 15.81 2.84
CA ALA A 254 -1.10 16.08 3.84
C ALA A 254 -1.58 16.82 5.09
N LEU A 255 -2.73 17.50 5.07
CA LEU A 255 -3.31 18.15 6.26
C LEU A 255 -3.79 17.15 7.32
N PHE A 256 -4.19 15.93 6.91
CA PHE A 256 -4.74 14.93 7.83
C PHE A 256 -3.69 13.97 8.38
N VAL A 257 -2.63 13.70 7.59
CA VAL A 257 -1.58 12.71 7.94
C VAL A 257 -0.21 13.34 8.21
N GLY A 258 0.04 14.52 7.65
CA GLY A 258 1.38 15.07 7.50
C GLY A 258 1.92 14.88 6.08
N TYR A 259 2.68 15.88 5.61
CA TYR A 259 3.25 15.90 4.26
C TYR A 259 4.15 14.71 3.95
N ARG A 260 5.03 14.32 4.89
CA ARG A 260 5.99 13.22 4.66
C ARG A 260 5.28 11.92 4.38
N ASP A 261 4.27 11.59 5.16
CA ASP A 261 3.62 10.28 5.12
C ASP A 261 2.73 10.14 3.87
N ALA A 262 2.15 11.25 3.39
CA ALA A 262 1.57 11.34 2.05
C ALA A 262 2.61 11.15 0.92
N MET A 263 3.82 11.73 1.02
CA MET A 263 4.86 11.54 0.00
C MET A 263 5.46 10.13 0.02
N ARG A 264 5.56 9.52 1.21
CA ARG A 264 6.01 8.13 1.39
C ARG A 264 5.00 7.12 0.88
N TRP A 265 3.70 7.46 0.93
CA TRP A 265 2.67 6.70 0.24
C TRP A 265 2.93 6.64 -1.27
N ASP A 266 3.00 7.81 -1.92
CA ASP A 266 3.19 7.97 -3.37
C ASP A 266 4.45 7.21 -3.84
N GLN A 267 5.56 7.35 -3.11
CA GLN A 267 6.81 6.65 -3.39
C GLN A 267 6.73 5.13 -3.22
N ALA A 268 5.98 4.65 -2.21
CA ALA A 268 5.80 3.22 -1.99
C ALA A 268 4.93 2.57 -3.06
N ASP A 269 3.82 3.20 -3.44
CA ASP A 269 2.98 2.72 -4.54
C ASP A 269 3.76 2.64 -5.87
N VAL A 270 4.78 3.50 -6.07
CA VAL A 270 5.72 3.43 -7.21
C VAL A 270 6.72 2.27 -7.09
N TRP A 271 7.50 2.14 -6.01
CA TRP A 271 8.49 1.04 -5.96
C TRP A 271 7.83 -0.35 -5.79
N LEU A 272 6.57 -0.42 -5.35
CA LEU A 272 5.81 -1.68 -5.27
C LEU A 272 5.18 -2.14 -6.60
N ILE A 273 5.18 -1.32 -7.67
CA ILE A 273 4.60 -1.68 -8.99
C ILE A 273 5.08 -3.05 -9.52
N PRO A 274 6.39 -3.38 -9.52
CA PRO A 274 6.87 -4.64 -10.10
C PRO A 274 6.29 -5.86 -9.36
N TYR A 275 6.23 -5.78 -8.03
CA TYR A 275 5.72 -6.83 -7.16
C TYR A 275 4.20 -7.00 -7.29
N TYR A 276 3.45 -5.90 -7.28
CA TYR A 276 2.00 -5.93 -7.48
C TYR A 276 1.65 -6.46 -8.88
N THR A 277 2.37 -6.05 -9.92
CA THR A 277 2.10 -6.51 -11.29
C THR A 277 2.49 -7.97 -11.49
N LEU A 278 3.63 -8.41 -10.95
CA LEU A 278 4.02 -9.83 -10.96
C LEU A 278 3.01 -10.70 -10.20
N SER A 279 2.51 -10.22 -9.05
CA SER A 279 1.46 -10.90 -8.27
C SER A 279 0.15 -11.02 -9.05
N LEU A 280 -0.34 -9.94 -9.67
CA LEU A 280 -1.54 -9.96 -10.51
C LEU A 280 -1.38 -10.87 -11.73
N VAL A 281 -0.27 -10.76 -12.46
CA VAL A 281 -0.01 -11.57 -13.67
C VAL A 281 0.10 -13.06 -13.33
N ARG A 282 0.81 -13.43 -12.26
CA ARG A 282 0.93 -14.83 -11.84
C ARG A 282 -0.34 -15.36 -11.16
N GLY A 283 -1.09 -14.50 -10.47
CA GLY A 283 -2.33 -14.84 -9.76
C GLY A 283 -3.54 -15.02 -10.68
N MET A 284 -3.63 -14.25 -11.76
CA MET A 284 -4.87 -14.08 -12.54
C MET A 284 -4.72 -14.30 -14.05
N VAL A 285 -3.51 -14.14 -14.62
CA VAL A 285 -3.31 -14.14 -16.08
C VAL A 285 -2.58 -15.40 -16.57
N LEU A 286 -1.56 -15.86 -15.84
CA LEU A 286 -0.73 -17.00 -16.25
C LEU A 286 -1.36 -18.34 -15.80
N PRO A 287 -1.52 -19.31 -16.72
CA PRO A 287 -1.72 -20.72 -16.36
C PRO A 287 -0.57 -21.26 -15.50
N THR A 288 -0.86 -22.25 -14.65
CA THR A 288 0.14 -22.90 -13.76
C THR A 288 1.37 -23.41 -14.50
N ARG A 289 1.20 -23.98 -15.70
CA ARG A 289 2.30 -24.44 -16.58
C ARG A 289 3.30 -23.34 -17.00
N PHE A 290 2.93 -22.07 -16.86
CA PHE A 290 3.77 -20.90 -17.15
C PHE A 290 4.16 -20.12 -15.88
N GLY A 291 4.21 -20.80 -14.73
CA GLY A 291 4.57 -20.18 -13.45
C GLY A 291 3.45 -19.41 -12.76
N GLY A 292 2.22 -19.54 -13.25
CA GLY A 292 1.01 -19.08 -12.57
C GLY A 292 0.84 -19.75 -11.21
N THR A 293 0.35 -18.99 -10.24
CA THR A 293 0.24 -19.36 -8.83
C THR A 293 -1.15 -19.03 -8.33
N LYS A 294 -1.85 -19.99 -7.69
CA LYS A 294 -3.01 -19.61 -6.89
C LYS A 294 -2.56 -18.61 -5.81
N PRO A 295 -3.31 -17.52 -5.55
CA PRO A 295 -3.13 -16.74 -4.32
C PRO A 295 -3.13 -17.68 -3.11
N GLY A 296 -2.27 -17.42 -2.13
CA GLY A 296 -2.09 -18.28 -0.96
C GLY A 296 -1.60 -17.50 0.24
N PHE A 297 -2.19 -17.76 1.41
CA PHE A 297 -1.71 -17.18 2.66
C PHE A 297 -0.57 -18.01 3.25
N THR A 298 0.54 -17.35 3.55
CA THR A 298 1.52 -17.84 4.52
C THR A 298 1.57 -16.83 5.66
N PRO A 299 1.23 -17.22 6.91
CA PRO A 299 1.28 -16.30 8.04
C PRO A 299 2.68 -15.71 8.19
N SER A 300 2.78 -14.40 8.46
CA SER A 300 4.08 -13.71 8.48
C SER A 300 5.06 -14.30 9.52
N GLY A 301 4.56 -14.71 10.69
CA GLY A 301 5.34 -15.42 11.72
C GLY A 301 5.66 -16.89 11.39
N SER A 302 5.17 -17.42 10.28
CA SER A 302 5.51 -18.75 9.74
C SER A 302 6.46 -18.68 8.54
N LEU A 303 6.77 -17.48 8.02
CA LEU A 303 7.84 -17.29 7.05
C LEU A 303 9.19 -17.39 7.77
N SER A 304 9.92 -18.48 7.52
CA SER A 304 11.31 -18.60 7.95
C SER A 304 12.18 -17.63 7.16
N LEU A 305 12.38 -16.42 7.69
CA LEU A 305 13.27 -15.43 7.10
C LEU A 305 14.70 -16.01 6.97
N GLU A 306 15.23 -16.09 5.75
CA GLU A 306 16.61 -16.52 5.49
C GLU A 306 17.66 -15.59 6.13
N ILE A 307 17.26 -14.36 6.46
CA ILE A 307 18.11 -13.34 7.07
C ILE A 307 17.44 -12.66 8.26
N LYS A 308 18.25 -12.24 9.24
CA LYS A 308 17.86 -11.25 10.24
C LYS A 308 18.09 -9.87 9.64
N GLU A 309 17.06 -9.25 9.08
CA GLU A 309 17.20 -7.93 8.45
C GLU A 309 17.64 -6.86 9.43
N ARG A 310 17.13 -6.93 10.67
CA ARG A 310 17.36 -5.97 11.75
C ARG A 310 17.71 -6.68 13.05
N GLY A 311 17.92 -5.91 14.12
CA GLY A 311 18.19 -6.39 15.47
C GLY A 311 19.65 -6.30 15.89
N PRO A 312 20.00 -6.71 17.13
CA PRO A 312 21.33 -6.50 17.72
C PRO A 312 22.45 -7.33 17.06
N ARG A 313 22.09 -8.30 16.21
CA ARG A 313 23.02 -9.10 15.38
C ARG A 313 22.35 -9.35 14.02
N PRO A 314 22.32 -8.35 13.12
CA PRO A 314 21.70 -8.49 11.81
C PRO A 314 22.56 -9.39 10.91
N SER A 315 21.97 -9.97 9.88
CA SER A 315 22.69 -10.74 8.87
C SER A 315 23.71 -9.87 8.13
N GLY A 316 24.89 -10.43 7.88
CA GLY A 316 25.99 -9.73 7.22
C GLY A 316 25.64 -9.27 5.80
N PHE A 317 26.35 -8.26 5.31
CA PHE A 317 26.06 -7.58 4.04
C PHE A 317 25.84 -8.54 2.86
N PHE A 318 26.70 -9.54 2.67
CA PHE A 318 26.56 -10.52 1.58
C PHE A 318 25.32 -11.40 1.68
N SER A 319 24.85 -11.71 2.90
CA SER A 319 23.58 -12.43 3.11
C SER A 319 22.40 -11.53 2.74
N ARG A 320 22.41 -10.25 3.16
CA ARG A 320 21.38 -9.28 2.76
C ARG A 320 21.38 -9.03 1.25
N LEU A 321 22.56 -8.95 0.64
CA LEU A 321 22.74 -8.82 -0.81
C LEU A 321 22.12 -10.00 -1.53
N ARG A 322 22.43 -11.24 -1.13
CA ARG A 322 21.82 -12.44 -1.73
C ARG A 322 20.29 -12.44 -1.60
N ALA A 323 19.77 -12.16 -0.42
CA ALA A 323 18.34 -12.24 -0.17
C ALA A 323 17.56 -11.07 -0.79
N ILE A 324 17.89 -9.82 -0.43
CA ILE A 324 17.13 -8.65 -0.85
C ILE A 324 17.35 -8.35 -2.34
N LEU A 325 18.58 -8.39 -2.85
CA LEU A 325 18.83 -8.07 -4.27
C LEU A 325 18.23 -9.12 -5.22
N PHE A 326 18.40 -10.42 -4.92
CA PHE A 326 18.02 -11.50 -5.84
C PHE A 326 16.70 -12.18 -5.50
N GLN A 327 16.49 -12.65 -4.26
CA GLN A 327 15.25 -13.35 -3.87
C GLN A 327 14.07 -12.39 -3.79
N GLN A 328 14.25 -11.21 -3.17
CA GLN A 328 13.25 -10.12 -3.15
C GLN A 328 13.34 -9.21 -4.39
N MET A 329 14.01 -9.65 -5.46
CA MET A 329 14.02 -9.04 -6.80
C MET A 329 14.39 -7.55 -6.89
N VAL A 330 15.04 -6.96 -5.88
CA VAL A 330 15.45 -5.53 -5.89
C VAL A 330 16.42 -5.19 -7.04
N TRP A 331 17.01 -6.20 -7.69
CA TRP A 331 17.74 -6.04 -8.95
C TRP A 331 16.91 -5.31 -10.04
N ILE A 332 15.58 -5.43 -10.05
CA ILE A 332 14.69 -4.70 -10.98
C ILE A 332 14.86 -3.19 -10.81
N HIS A 333 14.94 -2.70 -9.57
CA HIS A 333 15.16 -1.28 -9.27
C HIS A 333 16.56 -0.83 -9.67
N VAL A 334 17.59 -1.66 -9.44
CA VAL A 334 18.96 -1.36 -9.86
C VAL A 334 19.05 -1.24 -11.39
N CYS A 335 18.45 -2.16 -12.15
CA CYS A 335 18.38 -2.09 -13.60
C CYS A 335 17.63 -0.83 -14.09
N PHE A 336 16.50 -0.49 -13.46
CA PHE A 336 15.73 0.72 -13.78
C PHE A 336 16.54 2.01 -13.54
N ILE A 337 17.20 2.12 -12.39
CA ILE A 337 18.04 3.28 -12.02
C ILE A 337 19.19 3.44 -13.01
N LEU A 338 19.92 2.35 -13.31
CA LEU A 338 21.03 2.37 -14.26
C LEU A 338 20.57 2.74 -15.68
N ALA A 339 19.45 2.20 -16.14
CA ALA A 339 18.89 2.52 -17.46
C ALA A 339 18.43 3.98 -17.57
N CYS A 340 17.81 4.53 -16.52
CA CYS A 340 17.43 5.95 -16.48
C CYS A 340 18.66 6.87 -16.47
N ILE A 341 19.67 6.59 -15.65
CA ILE A 341 20.91 7.37 -15.61
C ILE A 341 21.62 7.33 -16.97
N LEU A 342 21.79 6.14 -17.55
CA LEU A 342 22.42 5.97 -18.86
C LEU A 342 21.64 6.71 -19.95
N GLY A 343 20.31 6.60 -19.96
CA GLY A 343 19.45 7.30 -20.92
C GLY A 343 19.48 8.83 -20.77
N VAL A 344 19.53 9.36 -19.55
CA VAL A 344 19.68 10.81 -19.31
C VAL A 344 21.05 11.29 -19.80
N VAL A 345 22.13 10.60 -19.45
CA VAL A 345 23.49 10.91 -19.94
C VAL A 345 23.55 10.85 -21.46
N LEU A 346 22.97 9.82 -22.08
CA LEU A 346 22.97 9.64 -23.54
C LEU A 346 22.21 10.78 -24.26
N ASN A 347 21.13 11.30 -23.69
CA ASN A 347 20.44 12.49 -24.24
C ASN A 347 21.22 13.78 -24.03
N ILE A 348 21.97 13.93 -22.93
CA ILE A 348 22.89 15.05 -22.76
C ILE A 348 23.98 14.98 -23.83
N VAL A 349 24.61 13.82 -24.06
CA VAL A 349 25.63 13.66 -25.11
C VAL A 349 25.05 13.95 -26.50
N ARG A 350 23.87 13.39 -26.86
CA ARG A 350 23.17 13.69 -28.13
C ARG A 350 22.93 15.19 -28.33
N CYS A 351 22.55 15.93 -27.28
CA CYS A 351 22.30 17.37 -27.36
C CYS A 351 23.57 18.21 -27.64
N PHE A 352 24.76 17.63 -27.49
CA PHE A 352 26.05 18.27 -27.73
C PHE A 352 26.92 17.54 -28.77
N ASP A 353 26.41 16.49 -29.42
CA ASP A 353 27.06 15.82 -30.56
C ASP A 353 27.01 16.77 -31.77
N PRO A 354 28.15 17.26 -32.30
CA PRO A 354 28.16 18.19 -33.41
C PRO A 354 27.97 17.51 -34.78
N ALA A 355 27.83 16.19 -34.83
CA ALA A 355 27.80 15.40 -36.05
C ALA A 355 26.66 14.35 -36.10
N ASP A 356 25.71 14.40 -35.16
CA ASP A 356 24.52 13.53 -35.06
C ASP A 356 24.83 12.02 -35.24
N GLN A 357 26.00 11.57 -34.76
CA GLN A 357 26.45 10.18 -34.90
C GLN A 357 25.70 9.24 -33.95
N ILE A 358 25.24 9.75 -32.81
CA ILE A 358 24.47 8.98 -31.83
C ILE A 358 22.98 8.99 -32.20
N SER A 359 22.57 7.99 -32.98
CA SER A 359 21.20 7.83 -33.46
C SER A 359 20.12 7.91 -32.36
N THR A 360 18.93 8.38 -32.76
CA THR A 360 17.71 8.40 -31.92
C THR A 360 16.59 7.65 -32.64
N ALA A 361 15.58 7.21 -31.89
CA ALA A 361 14.35 6.65 -32.44
C ALA A 361 13.33 7.74 -32.89
N TYR A 362 13.71 9.02 -32.84
CA TYR A 362 12.85 10.14 -33.25
C TYR A 362 13.65 11.11 -34.14
N SER A 363 13.85 10.73 -35.39
CA SER A 363 14.56 11.48 -36.44
C SER A 363 13.68 12.47 -37.21
N ALA A 364 12.47 12.76 -36.73
CA ALA A 364 11.50 13.58 -37.46
C ALA A 364 11.84 15.09 -37.38
N ALA A 365 12.01 15.71 -38.56
CA ALA A 365 12.21 17.13 -38.81
C ALA A 365 13.49 17.74 -38.22
N GLU A 366 14.55 17.75 -39.04
CA GLU A 366 15.74 18.58 -38.83
C GLU A 366 15.36 20.07 -38.78
N VAL A 367 15.62 20.72 -37.64
CA VAL A 367 15.87 22.16 -37.58
C VAL A 367 17.18 22.32 -36.83
N VAL A 368 18.20 22.81 -37.53
CA VAL A 368 19.58 22.97 -37.03
C VAL A 368 19.57 23.64 -35.66
N LEU A 369 20.09 22.95 -34.64
CA LEU A 369 19.96 23.33 -33.24
C LEU A 369 20.65 24.67 -32.94
N SER A 370 19.89 25.77 -33.01
CA SER A 370 20.31 27.04 -32.45
C SER A 370 20.43 26.95 -30.92
N GLY A 371 21.00 27.97 -30.28
CA GLY A 371 21.17 27.99 -28.82
C GLY A 371 19.87 27.79 -28.03
N HIS A 372 18.71 28.11 -28.62
CA HIS A 372 17.39 27.89 -28.00
C HIS A 372 16.87 26.46 -28.20
N ASP A 373 17.09 25.85 -29.37
CA ASP A 373 16.50 24.56 -29.70
C ASP A 373 17.15 23.41 -28.90
N ARG A 374 18.41 23.58 -28.44
CA ARG A 374 19.06 22.66 -27.48
C ARG A 374 18.32 22.59 -26.14
N TRP A 375 17.83 23.73 -25.64
CA TRP A 375 17.00 23.74 -24.42
C TRP A 375 15.66 23.05 -24.64
N VAL A 376 15.05 23.21 -25.82
CA VAL A 376 13.83 22.48 -26.20
C VAL A 376 14.09 20.97 -26.33
N PHE A 377 15.23 20.55 -26.88
CA PHE A 377 15.64 19.15 -26.92
C PHE A 377 15.73 18.56 -25.51
N LEU A 378 16.50 19.17 -24.60
CA LEU A 378 16.64 18.68 -23.23
C LEU A 378 15.30 18.73 -22.48
N LEU A 379 14.52 19.80 -22.60
CA LEU A 379 13.18 19.92 -22.00
C LEU A 379 12.23 18.81 -22.46
N THR A 380 12.28 18.41 -23.74
CA THR A 380 11.34 17.42 -24.29
C THR A 380 11.81 15.97 -24.14
N ARG A 381 13.12 15.71 -23.97
CA ARG A 381 13.68 14.35 -23.79
C ARG A 381 14.01 13.98 -22.34
N ILE A 382 14.39 14.93 -21.48
CA ILE A 382 14.76 14.65 -20.07
C ILE A 382 14.12 15.60 -19.05
N GLY A 383 13.76 16.83 -19.44
CA GLY A 383 13.22 17.84 -18.53
C GLY A 383 11.70 17.89 -18.45
N TRP A 384 10.95 17.06 -19.17
CA TRP A 384 9.51 17.30 -19.34
C TRP A 384 8.78 17.18 -17.98
N PRO A 385 8.10 18.23 -17.48
CA PRO A 385 7.44 18.18 -16.17
C PRO A 385 6.44 17.02 -16.12
N PRO A 386 6.34 16.27 -15.01
CA PRO A 386 6.96 16.45 -13.68
C PRO A 386 8.39 15.89 -13.55
N VAL A 387 9.14 15.67 -14.64
CA VAL A 387 10.44 14.97 -14.64
C VAL A 387 10.28 13.55 -14.10
N TRP A 388 9.33 12.79 -14.67
CA TRP A 388 8.89 11.47 -14.20
C TRP A 388 10.01 10.50 -13.81
N TRP A 389 11.11 10.47 -14.57
CA TRP A 389 12.23 9.57 -14.30
C TRP A 389 12.94 9.88 -13.00
N LEU A 390 12.98 11.15 -12.55
CA LEU A 390 13.59 11.56 -11.29
C LEU A 390 12.74 11.11 -10.09
N GLY A 391 11.41 11.27 -10.18
CA GLY A 391 10.47 10.79 -9.17
C GLY A 391 10.47 9.26 -9.05
N GLN A 392 10.46 8.55 -10.18
CA GLN A 392 10.57 7.09 -10.17
C GLN A 392 11.94 6.61 -9.70
N LEU A 393 13.05 7.23 -10.11
CA LEU A 393 14.40 6.90 -9.63
C LEU A 393 14.52 7.09 -8.12
N ALA A 394 14.02 8.21 -7.57
CA ALA A 394 14.01 8.46 -6.13
C ALA A 394 13.18 7.43 -5.36
N SER A 395 12.07 6.95 -5.94
CA SER A 395 11.24 5.89 -5.36
C SER A 395 11.95 4.53 -5.41
N CYS A 396 12.52 4.16 -6.56
CA CYS A 396 13.27 2.92 -6.77
C CYS A 396 14.56 2.85 -5.93
N TRP A 397 15.12 3.99 -5.52
CA TRP A 397 16.26 4.05 -4.62
C TRP A 397 15.93 3.55 -3.21
N ILE A 398 14.66 3.60 -2.76
CA ILE A 398 14.25 3.20 -1.40
C ILE A 398 14.64 1.75 -1.06
N PRO A 399 14.23 0.71 -1.83
CA PRO A 399 14.63 -0.67 -1.53
C PRO A 399 16.14 -0.92 -1.70
N VAL A 400 16.82 -0.19 -2.59
CA VAL A 400 18.28 -0.26 -2.75
C VAL A 400 19.00 0.34 -1.54
N HIS A 401 18.51 1.47 -1.01
CA HIS A 401 18.99 2.07 0.23
C HIS A 401 18.76 1.14 1.42
N TYR A 402 17.59 0.51 1.54
CA TYR A 402 17.28 -0.43 2.63
C TYR A 402 18.22 -1.66 2.65
N LEU A 403 18.62 -2.17 1.48
CA LEU A 403 19.62 -3.23 1.37
C LEU A 403 20.98 -2.83 1.97
N ILE A 404 21.45 -1.62 1.68
CA ILE A 404 22.77 -1.12 2.08
C ILE A 404 22.75 -0.62 3.54
N TRP A 405 21.77 0.21 3.88
CA TRP A 405 21.54 0.83 5.18
C TRP A 405 20.11 0.55 5.67
N PRO A 406 19.83 -0.68 6.15
CA PRO A 406 18.56 -0.95 6.84
C PRO A 406 18.52 -0.16 8.16
N PRO A 407 17.32 0.23 8.63
CA PRO A 407 17.16 0.87 9.91
C PRO A 407 17.38 -0.12 11.06
N ASN A 408 17.67 0.40 12.24
CA ASN A 408 17.71 -0.39 13.47
C ASN A 408 16.33 -1.02 13.78
N GLU A 409 16.33 -2.13 14.52
CA GLU A 409 15.10 -2.67 15.10
C GLU A 409 14.71 -1.86 16.33
N VAL A 410 13.46 -1.39 16.36
CA VAL A 410 12.84 -0.85 17.57
C VAL A 410 12.41 -2.03 18.44
N THR A 411 13.00 -2.16 19.62
CA THR A 411 12.86 -3.37 20.44
C THR A 411 11.69 -3.31 21.43
N ALA A 412 11.20 -4.47 21.87
CA ALA A 412 10.07 -4.54 22.82
C ALA A 412 10.41 -4.06 24.25
N ASP A 413 11.70 -3.97 24.61
CA ASP A 413 12.17 -3.38 25.87
C ASP A 413 12.42 -1.86 25.75
N GLU A 414 12.67 -1.37 24.54
CA GLU A 414 12.82 0.05 24.21
C GLU A 414 11.46 0.75 24.10
N ALA A 415 10.52 0.16 23.35
CA ALA A 415 9.27 0.81 22.96
C ALA A 415 8.09 0.54 23.89
N LEU A 416 8.12 -0.53 24.68
CA LEU A 416 7.02 -0.90 25.57
C LEU A 416 7.39 -0.71 27.05
N GLN A 417 6.46 -0.13 27.80
CA GLN A 417 6.52 0.04 29.26
C GLN A 417 5.56 -0.93 29.96
N LEU A 418 5.94 -1.47 31.12
CA LEU A 418 5.10 -2.38 31.89
C LEU A 418 4.07 -1.60 32.72
N ASP A 419 2.79 -1.91 32.54
CA ASP A 419 1.74 -1.55 33.50
C ASP A 419 1.76 -2.56 34.66
N GLU A 420 2.35 -2.19 35.79
CA GLU A 420 2.47 -3.04 36.97
C GLU A 420 1.11 -3.51 37.52
N LYS A 421 0.05 -2.71 37.35
CA LYS A 421 -1.30 -3.03 37.84
C LYS A 421 -2.00 -4.05 36.95
N ARG A 422 -1.65 -4.11 35.66
CA ARG A 422 -2.25 -5.03 34.67
C ARG A 422 -1.35 -6.22 34.35
N GLY A 423 -0.04 -6.15 34.61
CA GLY A 423 0.94 -7.14 34.18
C GLY A 423 1.17 -7.17 32.66
N VAL A 424 0.75 -6.12 31.94
CA VAL A 424 0.78 -6.02 30.48
C VAL A 424 1.74 -4.91 30.06
N ARG A 425 2.55 -5.18 29.03
CA ARG A 425 3.39 -4.15 28.40
C ARG A 425 2.57 -3.36 27.37
N TYR A 426 2.61 -2.03 27.45
CA TYR A 426 1.96 -1.10 26.52
C TYR A 426 2.99 -0.24 25.81
N PRO A 427 2.76 0.20 24.55
CA PRO A 427 3.61 1.19 23.91
C PRO A 427 3.73 2.45 24.77
N LYS A 428 4.95 2.99 24.87
CA LYS A 428 5.16 4.35 25.35
C LYS A 428 4.54 5.34 24.37
N GLU A 429 4.21 6.54 24.83
CA GLU A 429 3.61 7.59 23.99
C GLU A 429 4.48 7.94 22.78
N GLU A 430 5.82 8.00 22.96
CA GLU A 430 6.81 8.27 21.90
C GLU A 430 6.89 7.18 20.81
N TYR A 431 6.38 5.96 21.06
CA TYR A 431 6.26 4.86 20.10
C TYR A 431 4.80 4.53 19.76
N SER A 432 3.84 5.39 20.14
CA SER A 432 2.43 5.24 19.77
C SER A 432 2.11 5.68 18.33
N ARG A 433 3.08 6.35 17.66
CA ARG A 433 3.00 6.86 16.29
C ARG A 433 4.37 6.74 15.59
N PRO A 434 4.42 6.76 14.24
CA PRO A 434 5.67 6.71 13.48
C PRO A 434 6.58 7.91 13.79
N GLN A 435 7.83 7.65 14.17
CA GLN A 435 8.82 8.72 14.42
C GLN A 435 9.42 9.25 13.10
N ARG A 436 9.73 10.55 13.07
CA ARG A 436 10.24 11.31 11.91
C ARG A 436 11.32 12.30 12.35
N THR A 437 12.40 12.49 11.59
CA THR A 437 13.37 13.56 11.88
C THR A 437 12.85 14.93 11.42
N ASN A 438 13.45 16.02 11.93
CA ASN A 438 13.05 17.39 11.57
C ASN A 438 13.18 17.69 10.07
N MET A 439 14.12 17.05 9.36
CA MET A 439 14.28 17.18 7.90
C MET A 439 13.57 16.09 7.11
N GLY A 440 13.44 14.87 7.64
CA GLY A 440 13.00 13.70 6.89
C GLY A 440 14.07 13.22 5.92
N ARG A 441 13.68 12.34 4.99
CA ARG A 441 14.59 11.76 3.99
C ARG A 441 14.73 12.71 2.79
N PRO A 442 15.87 12.73 2.07
CA PRO A 442 16.01 13.55 0.86
C PRO A 442 14.94 13.29 -0.20
N THR A 443 14.45 12.05 -0.32
CA THR A 443 13.38 11.69 -1.26
C THR A 443 12.03 12.34 -0.91
N ASP A 444 11.76 12.63 0.37
CA ASP A 444 10.49 13.25 0.80
C ASP A 444 10.31 14.68 0.21
N HIS A 445 11.39 15.30 -0.26
CA HIS A 445 11.41 16.66 -0.83
C HIS A 445 11.24 16.71 -2.36
N VAL A 446 11.25 15.56 -3.05
CA VAL A 446 11.23 15.51 -4.53
C VAL A 446 9.99 16.18 -5.12
N THR A 447 8.82 16.02 -4.51
CA THR A 447 7.57 16.67 -4.96
C THR A 447 7.65 18.20 -4.88
N ALA A 448 8.28 18.75 -3.84
CA ALA A 448 8.51 20.19 -3.72
C ALA A 448 9.50 20.71 -4.78
N ILE A 449 10.57 19.95 -5.06
CA ILE A 449 11.54 20.27 -6.14
C ILE A 449 10.85 20.26 -7.51
N VAL A 450 10.02 19.25 -7.78
CA VAL A 450 9.23 19.11 -9.01
C VAL A 450 8.21 20.24 -9.15
N PHE A 451 7.56 20.65 -8.05
CA PHE A 451 6.63 21.79 -8.05
C PHE A 451 7.35 23.10 -8.40
N VAL A 452 8.47 23.41 -7.73
CA VAL A 452 9.28 24.62 -8.01
C VAL A 452 9.80 24.61 -9.45
N TYR A 453 10.29 23.47 -9.94
CA TYR A 453 10.68 23.30 -11.34
C TYR A 453 9.51 23.56 -12.30
N SER A 454 8.31 23.05 -11.98
CA SER A 454 7.11 23.26 -12.78
C SER A 454 6.64 24.71 -12.79
N VAL A 455 6.84 25.47 -11.71
CA VAL A 455 6.61 26.93 -11.69
C VAL A 455 7.58 27.65 -12.64
N VAL A 456 8.87 27.27 -12.65
CA VAL A 456 9.86 27.83 -13.59
C VAL A 456 9.51 27.48 -15.04
N CYS A 457 9.09 26.25 -15.33
CA CYS A 457 8.63 25.85 -16.66
C CYS A 457 7.36 26.58 -17.09
N PHE A 458 6.39 26.77 -16.19
CA PHE A 458 5.17 27.52 -16.48
C PHE A 458 5.47 28.98 -16.81
N ALA A 459 6.33 29.64 -16.03
CA ALA A 459 6.78 31.01 -16.31
C ALA A 459 7.58 31.09 -17.63
N GLY A 460 8.48 30.13 -17.87
CA GLY A 460 9.25 30.01 -19.11
C GLY A 460 8.37 29.82 -20.35
N SER A 461 7.21 29.17 -20.22
CA SER A 461 6.27 28.92 -21.33
C SER A 461 5.70 30.19 -21.98
N PHE A 462 5.88 31.38 -21.39
CA PHE A 462 5.48 32.67 -21.97
C PHE A 462 6.56 33.29 -22.86
N TYR A 463 7.74 32.66 -22.94
CA TYR A 463 8.92 33.11 -23.70
C TYR A 463 9.39 32.04 -24.72
N VAL A 464 8.54 31.06 -25.04
CA VAL A 464 8.76 29.91 -25.95
C VAL A 464 7.66 29.87 -27.01
#